data_AF-A0A0F9M4R8-F1
#
_entry.id   AF-A0A0F9M4R8-F1
#
_cell.length_a   1.000
_cell.length_b   1.000
_cell.length_c   1.000
_cell.angle_alpha   90.00
_cell.angle_beta   90.00
_cell.angle_gamma   90.00
#
_symmetry.space_group_name_H-M   'P 1'
#
loop_
_entity.id
_entity.type
_entity.pdbx_description
1 polymer ?
#
loop_
_entity_poly.entity_id
_entity_poly.type
_entity_poly.pdbx_seq_one_letter_code
_entity_poly.pdbx_strand_id
1 'polypeptide(L)' 'MTKKHFKEAARIISNISKKSERSMTAAEFANIFRKLNKKFDPKYFFEACNVEYKGN' A
#
# COMPACT_ATOMS: atom_id res chain seq x y z
N MET A 1 -2.27 13.42 1.78
CA MET A 1 -2.05 12.42 0.70
C MET A 1 -3.09 12.64 -0.40
N THR A 2 -2.70 12.68 -1.67
CA THR A 2 -3.63 12.85 -2.80
C THR A 2 -3.84 11.53 -3.52
N LYS A 3 -4.90 11.44 -4.33
CA LYS A 3 -5.17 10.27 -5.19
C LYS A 3 -4.02 9.96 -6.15
N LYS A 4 -3.25 10.97 -6.57
CA LYS A 4 -2.05 10.81 -7.42
C LYS A 4 -0.93 10.10 -6.68
N HIS A 5 -0.62 10.52 -5.45
CA HIS A 5 0.42 9.89 -4.61
C HIS A 5 0.08 8.44 -4.28
N PHE A 6 -1.21 8.13 -4.03
CA PHE A 6 -1.68 6.76 -3.84
C PHE A 6 -1.39 5.88 -5.06
N LYS A 7 -1.82 6.32 -6.25
CA LYS A 7 -1.68 5.53 -7.48
C LYS A 7 -0.21 5.30 -7.83
N GLU A 8 0.62 6.31 -7.66
CA GLU A 8 2.04 6.21 -7.98
C GLU A 8 2.78 5.27 -7.01
N ALA A 9 2.50 5.36 -5.70
CA ALA A 9 3.05 4.42 -4.74
C ALA A 9 2.62 2.98 -5.03
N ALA A 10 1.33 2.75 -5.30
CA ALA A 10 0.82 1.42 -5.64
C ALA A 10 1.50 0.85 -6.89
N ARG A 11 1.69 1.67 -7.93
CA ARG A 11 2.37 1.28 -9.18
C ARG A 11 3.84 0.90 -8.95
N ILE A 12 4.56 1.67 -8.13
CA ILE A 12 5.97 1.37 -7.82
C ILE A 12 6.06 0.05 -7.05
N ILE A 13 5.22 -0.10 -6.01
CA ILE A 13 5.23 -1.28 -5.14
C ILE A 13 4.79 -2.53 -5.91
N SER A 14 3.79 -2.45 -6.79
CA SER A 14 3.33 -3.58 -7.59
C SER A 14 4.43 -4.17 -8.49
N ASN A 15 5.42 -3.38 -8.87
CA ASN A 15 6.55 -3.79 -9.70
C ASN A 15 7.67 -4.50 -8.93
N ILE A 16 7.59 -4.57 -7.59
CA ILE A 16 8.57 -5.32 -6.78
C ILE A 16 8.36 -6.82 -7.04
N SER A 17 9.38 -7.47 -7.61
CA SER A 17 9.31 -8.88 -8.03
C SER A 17 9.13 -9.85 -6.87
N LYS A 18 9.81 -9.61 -5.74
CA LYS A 18 9.73 -10.48 -4.57
C LYS A 18 8.47 -10.19 -3.77
N LYS A 19 7.58 -11.19 -3.63
CA LYS A 19 6.30 -11.06 -2.92
C LYS A 19 6.47 -10.58 -1.47
N SER A 20 7.50 -11.06 -0.76
CA SER A 20 7.77 -10.68 0.63
C SER A 20 8.12 -9.20 0.77
N GLU A 21 9.09 -8.73 -0.03
CA GLU A 21 9.49 -7.31 -0.07
C GLU A 21 8.31 -6.42 -0.46
N ARG A 22 7.55 -6.81 -1.49
CA ARG A 22 6.34 -6.10 -1.91
C ARG A 22 5.32 -5.95 -0.78
N SER A 23 5.10 -7.03 -0.03
CA SER A 23 4.14 -7.04 1.09
C SER A 23 4.60 -6.16 2.25
N MET A 24 5.89 -6.21 2.58
CA MET A 24 6.49 -5.33 3.60
C MET A 24 6.38 -3.86 3.21
N THR A 25 6.79 -3.51 1.99
CA THR A 25 6.73 -2.11 1.51
C THR A 25 5.29 -1.61 1.44
N ALA A 26 4.34 -2.43 0.98
CA ALA A 26 2.92 -2.08 1.01
C ALA A 26 2.42 -1.78 2.44
N ALA A 27 2.85 -2.56 3.44
CA ALA A 27 2.48 -2.34 4.83
C ALA A 27 3.06 -1.04 5.40
N GLU A 28 4.33 -0.75 5.13
CA GLU A 28 4.98 0.50 5.55
C GLU A 28 4.27 1.73 4.99
N PHE A 29 3.98 1.71 3.68
CA PHE A 29 3.25 2.81 3.03
C PHE A 29 1.82 2.92 3.54
N ALA A 30 1.11 1.80 3.75
CA ALA A 30 -0.23 1.82 4.33
C ALA A 30 -0.24 2.47 5.73
N ASN A 31 0.78 2.20 6.55
CA ASN A 31 0.94 2.82 7.87
C ASN A 31 1.19 4.33 7.76
N ILE A 32 2.06 4.76 6.84
CA ILE A 32 2.30 6.19 6.57
C ILE A 32 1.01 6.87 6.11
N PHE A 33 0.28 6.24 5.20
CA PHE A 33 -0.98 6.74 4.65
C PHE A 33 -2.08 6.85 5.70
N ARG A 34 -2.16 5.89 6.63
CA ARG A 34 -3.07 5.95 7.78
C ARG A 34 -2.72 7.06 8.77
N LYS A 35 -1.41 7.32 8.99
CA LYS A 35 -0.96 8.47 9.82
C LYS A 35 -1.33 9.81 9.18
N LEU A 36 -1.19 9.93 7.87
CA LEU A 36 -1.51 11.16 7.12
C LEU A 36 -3.00 11.35 6.83
N ASN A 37 -3.78 10.26 6.82
CA ASN A 37 -5.22 10.26 6.61
C ASN A 37 -5.85 9.16 7.46
N LYS A 38 -6.46 9.52 8.60
CA LYS A 38 -7.08 8.56 9.53
C LYS A 38 -8.22 7.75 8.91
N LYS A 39 -8.85 8.24 7.84
CA LYS A 39 -9.92 7.56 7.08
C LYS A 39 -9.38 6.67 5.96
N PHE A 40 -8.07 6.57 5.82
CA PHE A 40 -7.45 5.72 4.82
C PHE A 40 -7.75 4.25 5.11
N ASP A 41 -8.32 3.56 4.12
CA ASP A 41 -8.54 2.13 4.17
C ASP A 41 -7.32 1.41 3.56
N PRO A 42 -6.52 0.70 4.37
CA PRO A 42 -5.35 -0.02 3.89
C PRO A 42 -5.72 -1.15 2.94
N LYS A 43 -6.90 -1.77 3.05
CA LYS A 43 -7.28 -2.91 2.21
C LYS A 43 -7.20 -2.58 0.72
N TYR A 44 -7.79 -1.45 0.30
CA TYR A 44 -7.73 -0.98 -1.08
C TYR A 44 -6.31 -0.72 -1.59
N PHE A 45 -5.39 -0.35 -0.70
CA PHE A 45 -4.01 -0.10 -1.08
C PHE A 45 -3.22 -1.39 -1.28
N PHE A 46 -3.40 -2.37 -0.39
CA PHE A 46 -2.78 -3.68 -0.54
C PHE A 46 -3.23 -4.37 -1.83
N GLU A 47 -4.53 -4.30 -2.13
CA GLU A 47 -5.10 -4.80 -3.39
C GLU A 47 -4.47 -4.09 -4.60
N ALA A 48 -4.36 -2.75 -4.57
CA ALA A 48 -3.69 -1.98 -5.63
C ALA A 48 -2.19 -2.30 -5.79
N CYS A 49 -1.55 -2.83 -4.74
CA CYS A 49 -0.15 -3.27 -4.76
C CYS A 49 0.02 -4.74 -5.19
N ASN A 50 -1.05 -5.47 -5.55
CA ASN A 50 -1.02 -6.92 -5.78
C ASN A 50 -0.48 -7.70 -4.56
N VAL A 51 -0.99 -7.35 -3.37
CA VAL A 51 -0.67 -7.99 -2.10
C VAL A 51 -1.98 -8.39 -1.39
N GLU A 52 -1.99 -9.58 -0.80
CA GLU A 52 -3.10 -10.02 0.04
C GLU A 52 -3.14 -9.22 1.34
N TYR A 53 -4.27 -8.57 1.62
CA TYR A 53 -4.47 -7.91 2.90
C TYR A 53 -4.79 -8.95 3.98
N LYS A 54 -3.79 -9.27 4.82
CA LYS A 54 -4.02 -10.00 6.06
C LYS A 54 -4.33 -8.98 7.15
N GLY A 55 -5.60 -8.64 7.29
CA GLY A 55 -6.06 -7.82 8.41
C GLY A 55 -5.71 -8.51 9.72
N ASN A 56 -4.95 -7.83 10.57
CA ASN A 56 -4.88 -8.14 12.00
C ASN A 56 -6.06 -7.45 12.70
#